data_AF-A0A924C8W9-F1
#
_entry.id   AF-A0A924C8W9-F1
#
_cell.length_a   1.000
_cell.length_b   1.000
_cell.length_c   1.000
_cell.angle_alpha   90.00
_cell.angle_beta   90.00
_cell.angle_gamma   90.00
#
_symmetry.space_group_name_H-M   'P 1'
#
loop_
_entity.id
_entity.type
_entity.pdbx_description
1 polymer ?
#
loop_
_entity_poly.entity_id
_entity_poly.type
_entity_poly.pdbx_seq_one_letter_code
_entity_poly.pdbx_strand_id
1 'polypeptide(L)' 'KSPQAANEYQVQGVPTLILFKNGKQLWRQSGVVPKAGLLGVIKKFTL' A
#
# COMPACT_ATOMS: atom_id res chain seq x y z
N LYS A 1 -0.71 1.52 -17.72
CA LYS A 1 -1.85 1.23 -16.80
C LYS A 1 -1.85 -0.27 -16.52
N SER A 2 -2.11 -0.71 -15.28
CA SER A 2 -2.00 -2.13 -14.88
C SER A 2 -3.33 -2.67 -14.33
N PRO A 3 -4.32 -2.96 -15.21
CA PRO A 3 -5.67 -3.35 -14.79
C PRO A 3 -5.71 -4.70 -14.06
N GLN A 4 -4.81 -5.63 -14.39
CA GLN A 4 -4.68 -6.91 -13.70
C GLN A 4 -4.35 -6.71 -12.22
N ALA A 5 -3.34 -5.89 -11.92
CA ALA A 5 -2.99 -5.55 -10.53
C ALA A 5 -4.12 -4.80 -9.83
N ALA A 6 -4.81 -3.90 -10.52
CA ALA A 6 -5.97 -3.21 -9.94
C ALA A 6 -7.10 -4.18 -9.56
N ASN A 7 -7.38 -5.19 -10.39
CA ASN A 7 -8.38 -6.20 -10.09
C ASN A 7 -7.90 -7.18 -9.00
N GLU A 8 -6.68 -7.68 -9.10
CA GLU A 8 -6.06 -8.61 -8.12
C GLU A 8 -6.06 -7.99 -6.72
N TYR A 9 -5.70 -6.71 -6.62
CA TYR A 9 -5.69 -5.99 -5.36
C TYR A 9 -6.99 -5.22 -5.10
N GLN A 10 -8.03 -5.38 -5.92
CA GLN A 10 -9.32 -4.69 -5.75
C GLN A 10 -9.19 -3.17 -5.51
N VAL A 11 -8.33 -2.51 -6.28
CA VAL A 11 -8.14 -1.06 -6.24
C VAL A 11 -9.32 -0.39 -6.93
N GLN A 12 -10.22 0.20 -6.13
CA GLN A 12 -11.40 0.90 -6.61
C GLN A 12 -11.21 2.42 -6.72
N GLY A 13 -10.21 2.98 -6.03
CA GLY A 13 -9.92 4.41 -6.00
C GLY A 13 -8.43 4.70 -6.02
N VAL A 14 -8.07 5.86 -6.57
CA VAL A 14 -6.68 6.32 -6.66
C VAL A 14 -6.49 7.61 -5.86
N PRO A 15 -5.35 7.77 -5.15
CA PRO A 15 -4.30 6.78 -4.95
C PRO A 15 -4.71 5.69 -3.93
N THR A 16 -4.14 4.49 -4.06
CA THR A 16 -4.15 3.43 -3.05
C THR A 16 -2.71 2.99 -2.82
N LEU A 17 -2.29 2.91 -1.56
CA LEU A 17 -0.95 2.50 -1.16
C LEU A 17 -1.03 1.13 -0.49
N ILE A 18 -0.15 0.21 -0.86
CA ILE A 18 -0.09 -1.15 -0.32
C ILE A 18 1.37 -1.50 0.00
N LEU A 19 1.63 -1.99 1.21
CA LEU A 19 2.95 -2.47 1.63
C LEU A 19 3.00 -4.00 1.58
N PHE A 20 3.98 -4.52 0.86
CA PHE A 20 4.28 -5.95 0.81
C PHE A 20 5.65 -6.24 1.45
N LYS A 21 5.77 -7.39 2.11
CA LYS A 21 7.05 -7.93 2.60
C LYS A 21 7.02 -9.44 2.44
N ASN A 22 8.04 -10.01 1.80
CA ASN A 22 8.17 -11.45 1.56
C ASN A 22 6.91 -12.06 0.92
N GLY A 23 6.34 -11.39 -0.09
CA GLY A 23 5.13 -11.83 -0.79
C GLY A 23 3.81 -11.65 -0.01
N LYS A 24 3.85 -11.18 1.24
CA LYS A 24 2.66 -10.95 2.07
C LYS A 24 2.25 -9.47 2.05
N GLN A 25 0.96 -9.21 1.88
CA GLN A 25 0.37 -7.89 2.08
C GLN A 25 0.32 -7.58 3.58
N LEU A 26 1.04 -6.54 4.02
CA LEU A 26 1.12 -6.17 5.44
C LEU A 26 0.25 -4.97 5.80
N TRP A 27 0.03 -4.07 4.85
CA TRP A 27 -0.73 -2.84 5.08
C TRP A 27 -1.32 -2.31 3.78
N ARG A 28 -2.45 -1.62 3.88
CA ARG A 28 -3.15 -0.97 2.78
C ARG A 28 -3.82 0.30 3.29
N GLN A 29 -3.80 1.37 2.50
CA GLN A 29 -4.59 2.57 2.73
C GLN A 29 -5.01 3.22 1.40
N SER A 30 -6.27 3.60 1.31
CA SER A 30 -6.78 4.46 0.23
C SER A 30 -6.55 5.93 0.59
N GLY A 31 -6.24 6.74 -0.42
CA GLY A 31 -5.96 8.17 -0.27
C GLY A 31 -4.48 8.49 -0.03
N VAL A 32 -4.17 9.79 -0.08
CA VAL A 32 -2.80 10.29 0.08
C VAL A 32 -2.37 10.17 1.54
N VAL A 33 -1.15 9.68 1.77
CA VAL A 33 -0.52 9.63 3.09
C VAL A 33 0.70 10.56 3.09
N PRO A 34 0.83 11.47 4.08
CA PRO A 34 2.01 12.31 4.20
C PRO A 34 3.28 11.49 4.43
N LYS A 35 4.43 12.01 3.98
CA LYS A 35 5.75 11.37 4.10
C LYS A 35 6.03 10.81 5.51
N ALA A 36 5.77 11.61 6.55
CA ALA A 36 6.00 11.18 7.94
C ALA A 36 5.15 9.96 8.32
N GLY A 37 3.89 9.92 7.85
CA GLY A 37 3.00 8.78 8.05
C GLY A 37 3.51 7.52 7.35
N LEU A 38 3.96 7.65 6.10
CA LEU A 38 4.54 6.52 5.35
C LEU A 38 5.79 5.97 6.03
N LEU A 39 6.67 6.83 6.53
CA LEU A 39 7.85 6.40 7.29
C LEU A 39 7.45 5.64 8.57
N GLY A 40 6.41 6.09 9.27
CA GLY A 40 5.87 5.38 10.43
C GLY A 40 5.35 3.98 10.08
N VAL A 41 4.57 3.89 8.99
CA VAL A 41 4.06 2.61 8.47
C VAL A 41 5.20 1.66 8.12
N ILE A 42 6.19 2.12 7.34
CA ILE A 42 7.31 1.27 6.93
C ILE A 42 8.08 0.77 8.16
N LYS A 43 8.47 1.67 9.08
CA LYS A 43 9.20 1.31 10.31
C LYS A 43 8.48 0.23 11.11
N LYS A 44 7.15 0.35 11.27
CA LYS A 44 6.32 -0.63 12.01
C LYS A 44 6.42 -2.06 11.46
N PHE A 45 6.71 -2.24 10.17
CA PHE A 45 6.73 -3.54 9.51
C PHE A 45 8.14 -4.00 9.10
N THR A 46 9.15 -3.13 9.16
CA THR A 46 10.54 -3.45 8.82
C THR A 46 11.47 -3.55 10.02
N LEU A 47 11.17 -2.83 11.11
CA LEU A 47 11.85 -2.89 12.39
C LEU A 47 11.01 -3.72 13.37
#